data_AF-A0A9X2VTM5-F1
#
_entry.id   AF-A0A9X2VTM5-F1
#
_cell.length_a   1.000
_cell.length_b   1.000
_cell.length_c   1.000
_cell.angle_alpha   90.00
_cell.angle_beta   90.00
_cell.angle_gamma   90.00
#
_symmetry.space_group_name_H-M   'P 1'
#
loop_
_entity.id
_entity.type
_entity.pdbx_description
1 polymer ?
#
loop_
_entity_poly.entity_id
_entity_poly.type
_entity_poly.pdbx_seq_one_letter_code
_entity_poly.pdbx_strand_id
1 'polypeptide(L)'
;MVVEVRQRQADRSRGTRRKLMEATVDCLVERGWSGTTTILVAERAGVSRGAQLHHFRTRGELVAAAVEHLGAESVLVLKARAVGVGRSPVAVVGLIADFYASDLFSAALELWVAARTDPELKTIVLPLQTKIGRETHRLAVELLGADETRPGVREAVQITLDLVRGLALANQLADDRKRRAGIVRHWATMLEAALEES
;
A
#
# COMPACT_ATOMS: atom_id res chain seq x y z
N MET A 1 28.40 29.17 5.96
CA MET A 1 27.67 29.65 4.77
C MET A 1 27.45 28.59 3.69
N VAL A 2 28.48 27.97 3.08
CA VAL A 2 28.29 27.01 1.97
C VAL A 2 27.52 25.74 2.38
N VAL A 3 27.75 25.22 3.60
CA VAL A 3 27.05 24.04 4.13
C VAL A 3 25.57 24.34 4.39
N GLU A 4 25.26 25.52 4.94
CA GLU A 4 23.90 25.97 5.26
C GLU A 4 23.06 26.21 3.99
N VAL A 5 23.66 26.76 2.93
CA VAL A 5 23.00 26.96 1.63
C VAL A 5 22.70 25.61 0.96
N ARG A 6 23.63 24.65 1.03
CA ARG A 6 23.42 23.28 0.51
C ARG A 6 22.32 22.54 1.28
N GLN A 7 22.24 22.71 2.61
CA GLN A 7 21.15 22.14 3.42
C GLN A 7 19.79 22.74 3.04
N ARG A 8 19.66 24.07 2.95
CA ARG A 8 18.40 24.72 2.52
C ARG A 8 17.99 24.34 1.10
N GLN A 9 18.95 24.09 0.20
CA GLN A 9 18.67 23.59 -1.14
C GLN A 9 18.18 22.12 -1.12
N ALA A 10 18.80 21.27 -0.30
CA ALA A 10 18.37 19.89 -0.12
C ALA A 10 16.97 19.79 0.51
N ASP A 11 16.64 20.66 1.47
CA ASP A 11 15.32 20.71 2.12
C ASP A 11 14.22 21.14 1.16
N ARG A 12 14.48 22.18 0.33
CA ARG A 12 13.56 22.59 -0.73
C ARG A 12 13.37 21.48 -1.78
N SER A 13 14.45 20.81 -2.17
CA SER A 13 14.41 19.68 -3.11
C SER A 13 13.56 18.52 -2.57
N ARG A 14 13.74 18.16 -1.29
CA ARG A 14 12.89 17.16 -0.60
C ARG A 14 11.42 17.59 -0.52
N GLY A 15 11.16 18.85 -0.20
CA GLY A 15 9.81 19.40 -0.13
C GLY A 15 9.08 19.34 -1.48
N THR A 16 9.75 19.73 -2.56
CA THR A 16 9.19 19.64 -3.92
C THR A 16 8.92 18.19 -4.33
N ARG A 17 9.87 17.28 -4.08
CA ARG A 17 9.69 15.85 -4.37
C ARG A 17 8.46 15.30 -3.63
N ARG A 18 8.28 15.64 -2.35
CA ARG A 18 7.12 15.22 -1.55
C ARG A 18 5.80 15.73 -2.14
N LYS A 19 5.70 17.02 -2.45
CA LYS A 19 4.49 17.60 -3.07
C LYS A 19 4.10 16.89 -4.38
N LEU A 20 5.09 16.57 -5.22
CA LEU A 20 4.86 15.83 -6.46
C LEU A 20 4.35 14.41 -6.18
N MET A 21 4.89 13.72 -5.18
CA MET A 21 4.41 12.40 -4.77
C MET A 21 2.98 12.46 -4.24
N GLU A 22 2.68 13.35 -3.28
CA GLU A 22 1.34 13.57 -2.70
C GLU A 22 0.31 13.88 -3.80
N ALA A 23 0.60 14.85 -4.68
CA ALA A 23 -0.28 15.20 -5.79
C ALA A 23 -0.49 14.04 -6.79
N THR A 24 0.50 13.16 -6.93
CA THR A 24 0.36 11.96 -7.78
C THR A 24 -0.64 10.98 -7.18
N VAL A 25 -0.62 10.80 -5.86
CA VAL A 25 -1.60 9.96 -5.16
C VAL A 25 -3.00 10.46 -5.41
N ASP A 26 -3.24 11.75 -5.18
CA ASP A 26 -4.56 12.37 -5.34
C ASP A 26 -5.05 12.19 -6.78
N CYS A 27 -4.18 12.38 -7.77
CA CYS A 27 -4.51 12.14 -9.17
C CYS A 27 -4.88 10.68 -9.45
N LEU A 28 -4.13 9.72 -8.88
CA LEU A 28 -4.42 8.30 -9.06
C LEU A 28 -5.75 7.90 -8.40
N VAL A 29 -6.03 8.41 -7.20
CA VAL A 29 -7.29 8.13 -6.49
C VAL A 29 -8.50 8.71 -7.23
N GLU A 30 -8.39 9.95 -7.73
CA GLU A 30 -9.51 10.64 -8.37
C GLU A 30 -9.72 10.28 -9.85
N ARG A 31 -8.64 9.96 -10.57
CA ARG A 31 -8.65 9.85 -12.04
C ARG A 31 -8.10 8.53 -12.56
N GLY A 32 -7.67 7.66 -11.65
CA GLY A 32 -6.99 6.42 -11.99
C GLY A 32 -5.63 6.65 -12.66
N TRP A 33 -5.02 5.54 -13.06
CA TRP A 33 -3.83 5.52 -13.87
C TRP A 33 -4.08 6.31 -15.15
N SER A 34 -4.98 5.88 -16.03
CA SER A 34 -5.15 6.47 -17.37
C SER A 34 -5.35 8.00 -17.36
N GLY A 35 -6.05 8.56 -16.36
CA GLY A 35 -6.28 9.99 -16.22
C GLY A 35 -5.15 10.81 -15.57
N THR A 36 -4.09 10.15 -15.07
CA THR A 36 -2.96 10.81 -14.40
C THR A 36 -1.83 11.14 -15.38
N THR A 37 -1.45 12.43 -15.50
CA THR A 37 -0.30 12.86 -16.33
C THR A 37 0.71 13.65 -15.51
N THR A 38 1.98 13.68 -15.94
CA THR A 38 3.03 14.46 -15.27
C THR A 38 2.71 15.96 -15.23
N ILE A 39 1.99 16.48 -16.24
CA ILE A 39 1.53 17.87 -16.31
C ILE A 39 0.48 18.13 -15.23
N LEU A 40 -0.55 17.28 -15.16
CA LEU A 40 -1.61 17.41 -14.17
C LEU A 40 -1.07 17.34 -12.73
N VAL A 41 -0.13 16.41 -12.49
CA VAL A 41 0.53 16.30 -11.19
C VAL A 41 1.33 17.58 -10.87
N ALA A 42 2.10 18.10 -11.81
CA ALA A 42 2.89 19.31 -11.59
C ALA A 42 1.99 20.52 -11.24
N GLU A 43 0.89 20.67 -11.97
CA GLU A 43 -0.14 21.69 -11.71
C GLU A 43 -0.73 21.54 -10.30
N ARG A 44 -1.19 20.34 -9.95
CA ARG A 44 -1.76 20.05 -8.63
C ARG A 44 -0.75 20.26 -7.49
N ALA A 45 0.51 19.89 -7.69
CA ALA A 45 1.57 20.09 -6.71
C ALA A 45 1.98 21.58 -6.56
N GLY A 46 1.53 22.46 -7.46
CA GLY A 46 2.00 23.84 -7.54
C GLY A 46 3.49 23.94 -7.89
N VAL A 47 3.99 23.00 -8.71
CA VAL A 47 5.41 22.87 -9.07
C VAL A 47 5.58 23.15 -10.56
N SER A 48 6.63 23.90 -10.92
CA SER A 48 6.91 24.19 -12.33
C SER A 48 7.29 22.93 -13.11
N ARG A 49 7.04 22.92 -14.42
CA ARG A 49 7.44 21.81 -15.31
C ARG A 49 8.95 21.53 -15.25
N GLY A 50 9.78 22.56 -15.16
CA GLY A 50 11.23 22.41 -15.03
C GLY A 50 11.64 21.71 -13.73
N ALA A 51 11.01 22.07 -12.61
CA ALA A 51 11.23 21.42 -11.33
C ALA A 51 10.70 19.97 -11.31
N GLN A 52 9.54 19.72 -11.92
CA GLN A 52 9.02 18.36 -12.08
C GLN A 52 9.98 17.47 -12.88
N LEU A 53 10.44 17.92 -14.05
CA LEU A 53 11.40 17.17 -14.88
C LEU A 53 12.77 16.96 -14.22
N HIS A 54 13.15 17.85 -13.30
CA HIS A 54 14.36 17.67 -12.49
C HIS A 54 14.24 16.50 -11.52
N HIS A 55 13.04 16.26 -10.96
CA HIS A 55 12.79 15.18 -10.00
C HIS A 55 12.35 13.87 -10.65
N PHE A 56 11.52 13.94 -11.68
CA PHE A 56 10.89 12.81 -12.35
C PHE A 56 10.77 13.10 -13.84
N ARG A 57 11.43 12.33 -14.69
CA ARG A 57 11.43 12.50 -16.14
C ARG A 57 10.25 11.81 -16.79
N THR A 58 9.85 10.66 -16.25
CA THR A 58 8.75 9.86 -16.78
C THR A 58 7.58 9.82 -15.80
N ARG A 59 6.39 9.53 -16.34
CA ARG A 59 5.21 9.25 -15.54
C ARG A 59 5.40 8.01 -14.66
N GLY A 60 6.12 7.01 -15.17
CA GLY A 60 6.45 5.80 -14.42
C GLY A 60 7.30 6.09 -13.19
N GLU A 61 8.37 6.87 -13.32
CA GLU A 61 9.23 7.30 -12.19
C GLU A 61 8.45 8.08 -11.12
N LEU A 62 7.56 8.98 -11.56
CA LEU A 62 6.73 9.79 -10.68
C LEU A 62 5.75 8.94 -9.86
N VAL A 63 5.01 8.06 -10.54
CA VAL A 63 4.04 7.18 -9.88
C VAL A 63 4.73 6.16 -9.01
N ALA A 64 5.83 5.59 -9.45
CA ALA A 64 6.66 4.72 -8.63
C ALA A 64 7.04 5.34 -7.29
N ALA A 65 7.58 6.55 -7.32
CA ALA A 65 7.98 7.24 -6.10
C ALA A 65 6.78 7.58 -5.22
N ALA A 66 5.65 7.94 -5.82
CA ALA A 66 4.41 8.16 -5.08
C ALA A 66 3.95 6.88 -4.37
N VAL A 67 3.88 5.74 -5.06
CA VAL A 67 3.47 4.47 -4.44
C VAL A 67 4.50 3.98 -3.43
N GLU A 68 5.81 4.22 -3.62
CA GLU A 68 6.81 3.88 -2.61
C GLU A 68 6.63 4.70 -1.33
N HIS A 69 6.46 6.01 -1.48
CA HIS A 69 6.19 6.93 -0.37
C HIS A 69 4.94 6.49 0.39
N LEU A 70 3.87 6.21 -0.35
CA LEU A 70 2.62 5.70 0.18
C LEU A 70 2.75 4.33 0.85
N GLY A 71 3.49 3.41 0.26
CA GLY A 71 3.70 2.07 0.82
C GLY A 71 4.40 2.12 2.17
N ALA A 72 5.35 3.05 2.32
CA ALA A 72 6.00 3.31 3.60
C ALA A 72 5.01 3.89 4.64
N GLU A 73 4.22 4.90 4.26
CA GLU A 73 3.21 5.49 5.16
C GLU A 73 2.09 4.51 5.51
N SER A 74 1.65 3.71 4.55
CA SER A 74 0.66 2.65 4.67
C SER A 74 1.01 1.66 5.77
N VAL A 75 2.27 1.19 5.78
CA VAL A 75 2.76 0.26 6.81
C VAL A 75 2.81 0.95 8.17
N LEU A 76 3.19 2.23 8.24
CA LEU A 76 3.21 2.99 9.49
C LEU A 76 1.80 3.19 10.04
N VAL A 77 0.84 3.57 9.20
CA VAL A 77 -0.58 3.73 9.57
C VAL A 77 -1.15 2.39 10.04
N LEU A 78 -0.84 1.30 9.33
CA LEU A 78 -1.29 -0.04 9.72
C LEU A 78 -0.73 -0.45 11.09
N LYS A 79 0.57 -0.23 11.33
CA LYS A 79 1.22 -0.47 12.63
C LYS A 79 0.63 0.41 13.74
N ALA A 80 0.37 1.68 13.46
CA ALA A 80 -0.25 2.59 14.43
C ALA A 80 -1.67 2.15 14.80
N ARG A 81 -2.48 1.76 13.81
CA ARG A 81 -3.82 1.20 14.05
C ARG A 81 -3.75 -0.10 14.85
N ALA A 82 -2.71 -0.91 14.66
CA ALA A 82 -2.54 -2.16 15.36
C ALA A 82 -2.31 -2.02 16.88
N VAL A 83 -1.79 -0.88 17.36
CA VAL A 83 -1.52 -0.64 18.80
C VAL A 83 -2.77 -0.78 19.67
N GLY A 84 -3.96 -0.46 19.13
CA GLY A 84 -5.24 -0.60 19.82
C GLY A 84 -6.03 -1.85 19.45
N VAL A 85 -5.51 -2.68 18.56
CA VAL A 85 -6.19 -3.89 18.09
C VAL A 85 -5.82 -5.04 19.02
N GLY A 86 -6.83 -5.65 19.65
CA GLY A 86 -6.63 -6.87 20.44
C GLY A 86 -6.06 -8.00 19.58
N ARG A 87 -5.51 -9.03 20.23
CA ARG A 87 -4.87 -10.18 19.53
C ARG A 87 -5.86 -11.20 18.96
N SER A 88 -7.17 -10.97 19.07
CA SER A 88 -8.16 -11.90 18.53
C SER A 88 -8.02 -11.99 17.00
N PRO A 89 -8.06 -13.19 16.38
CA PRO A 89 -7.95 -13.34 14.93
C PRO A 89 -8.93 -12.48 14.15
N VAL A 90 -10.17 -12.32 14.62
CA VAL A 90 -11.18 -11.48 13.95
C VAL A 90 -10.78 -10.01 13.85
N ALA A 91 -10.16 -9.46 14.91
CA ALA A 91 -9.73 -8.07 14.93
C ALA A 91 -8.51 -7.85 14.03
N VAL A 92 -7.56 -8.80 14.02
CA VAL A 92 -6.38 -8.75 13.16
C VAL A 92 -6.75 -8.90 11.68
N VAL A 93 -7.57 -9.89 11.33
CA VAL A 93 -8.06 -10.07 9.95
C VAL A 93 -8.86 -8.86 9.51
N GLY A 94 -9.72 -8.31 10.37
CA GLY A 94 -10.48 -7.08 10.10
C GLY A 94 -9.58 -5.88 9.83
N LEU A 95 -8.55 -5.66 10.64
CA LEU A 95 -7.57 -4.59 10.45
C LEU A 95 -6.89 -4.70 9.08
N ILE A 96 -6.43 -5.90 8.72
CA ILE A 96 -5.74 -6.15 7.44
C ILE A 96 -6.74 -6.03 6.28
N ALA A 97 -7.98 -6.48 6.44
CA ALA A 97 -9.02 -6.34 5.43
C ALA A 97 -9.34 -4.87 5.14
N ASP A 98 -9.44 -4.03 6.16
CA ASP A 98 -9.66 -2.59 6.00
C ASP A 98 -8.48 -1.88 5.35
N PHE A 99 -7.26 -2.33 5.63
CA PHE A 99 -6.06 -1.84 4.93
C PHE A 99 -6.16 -2.08 3.42
N TYR A 100 -6.48 -3.31 3.02
CA TYR A 100 -6.64 -3.66 1.61
C TYR A 100 -7.89 -3.06 0.97
N ALA A 101 -8.93 -2.73 1.73
CA ALA A 101 -10.12 -2.06 1.23
C ALA A 101 -10.00 -0.54 1.09
N SER A 102 -8.80 0.03 1.27
CA SER A 102 -8.58 1.48 1.18
C SER A 102 -8.48 1.99 -0.27
N ASP A 103 -8.82 3.26 -0.49
CA ASP A 103 -8.61 3.96 -1.77
C ASP A 103 -7.16 3.88 -2.23
N LEU A 104 -6.26 3.91 -1.25
CA LEU A 104 -4.83 3.79 -1.47
C LEU A 104 -4.43 2.45 -2.09
N PHE A 105 -5.00 1.35 -1.58
CA PHE A 105 -4.77 0.04 -2.20
C PHE A 105 -5.40 -0.05 -3.59
N SER A 106 -6.54 0.61 -3.81
CA SER A 106 -7.19 0.66 -5.13
C SER A 106 -6.30 1.34 -6.18
N ALA A 107 -5.69 2.48 -5.83
CA ALA A 107 -4.71 3.15 -6.69
C ALA A 107 -3.47 2.27 -6.97
N ALA A 108 -3.00 1.53 -5.97
CA ALA A 108 -1.89 0.59 -6.14
C ALA A 108 -2.27 -0.61 -7.05
N LEU A 109 -3.51 -1.08 -6.97
CA LEU A 109 -4.02 -2.17 -7.82
C LEU A 109 -4.04 -1.76 -9.30
N GLU A 110 -4.47 -0.53 -9.62
CA GLU A 110 -4.40 -0.02 -10.99
C GLU A 110 -2.97 -0.02 -11.53
N LEU A 111 -2.01 0.34 -10.67
CA LEU A 111 -0.61 0.34 -11.01
C LEU A 111 -0.07 -1.08 -11.27
N TRP A 112 -0.50 -2.07 -10.48
CA TRP A 112 -0.15 -3.48 -10.70
C TRP A 112 -0.70 -3.99 -12.03
N VAL A 113 -1.93 -3.62 -12.37
CA VAL A 113 -2.55 -3.96 -13.66
C VAL A 113 -1.78 -3.33 -14.81
N ALA A 114 -1.41 -2.04 -14.71
CA ALA A 114 -0.62 -1.35 -15.72
C ALA A 114 0.78 -1.98 -15.89
N ALA A 115 1.45 -2.29 -14.79
CA ALA A 115 2.78 -2.90 -14.78
C ALA A 115 2.83 -4.29 -15.46
N ARG A 116 1.69 -4.99 -15.59
CA ARG A 116 1.63 -6.27 -16.30
C ARG A 116 2.00 -6.15 -17.78
N THR A 117 1.76 -4.99 -18.39
CA THR A 117 2.01 -4.71 -19.83
C THR A 117 3.07 -3.65 -20.07
N ASP A 118 3.67 -3.09 -19.01
CA ASP A 118 4.72 -2.08 -19.08
C ASP A 118 5.98 -2.61 -18.35
N PRO A 119 7.01 -3.08 -19.10
CA PRO A 119 8.22 -3.63 -18.51
C PRO A 119 8.99 -2.65 -17.62
N GLU A 120 9.04 -1.37 -17.99
CA GLU A 120 9.75 -0.35 -17.21
C GLU A 120 9.04 -0.16 -15.87
N LEU A 121 7.72 0.00 -15.90
CA LEU A 121 6.89 0.13 -14.70
C LEU A 121 6.98 -1.11 -13.81
N LYS A 122 7.00 -2.30 -14.41
CA LYS A 122 7.17 -3.57 -13.70
C LYS A 122 8.45 -3.63 -12.88
N THR A 123 9.56 -3.13 -13.41
CA THR A 123 10.85 -3.12 -12.67
C THR A 123 10.77 -2.29 -11.39
N ILE A 124 9.88 -1.30 -11.35
CA ILE A 124 9.74 -0.40 -10.22
C ILE A 124 8.67 -0.89 -9.23
N VAL A 125 7.55 -1.40 -9.74
CA VAL A 125 6.39 -1.81 -8.93
C VAL A 125 6.63 -3.14 -8.21
N LEU A 126 7.32 -4.09 -8.84
CA LEU A 126 7.52 -5.42 -8.29
C LEU A 126 8.29 -5.40 -6.94
N PRO A 127 9.43 -4.70 -6.80
CA PRO A 127 10.12 -4.61 -5.51
C PRO A 127 9.24 -4.04 -4.38
N LEU A 128 8.40 -3.06 -4.72
CA LEU A 128 7.50 -2.42 -3.77
C LEU A 128 6.39 -3.38 -3.32
N GLN A 129 5.75 -4.08 -4.26
CA GLN A 129 4.76 -5.12 -3.95
C GLN A 129 5.37 -6.18 -3.01
N THR A 130 6.58 -6.66 -3.31
CA THR A 130 7.30 -7.62 -2.46
C THR A 130 7.60 -7.06 -1.06
N LYS A 131 8.01 -5.79 -0.97
CA LYS A 131 8.29 -5.14 0.32
C LYS A 131 7.04 -5.01 1.17
N ILE A 132 5.95 -4.48 0.60
CA ILE A 132 4.67 -4.32 1.31
C ILE A 132 4.12 -5.69 1.74
N GLY A 133 4.12 -6.67 0.84
CA GLY A 133 3.67 -8.03 1.15
C GLY A 133 4.40 -8.65 2.34
N ARG A 134 5.74 -8.49 2.39
CA ARG A 134 6.55 -8.95 3.53
C ARG A 134 6.23 -8.22 4.83
N GLU A 135 6.06 -6.90 4.80
CA GLU A 135 5.74 -6.12 6.01
C GLU A 135 4.34 -6.43 6.54
N THR A 136 3.33 -6.55 5.67
CA THR A 136 1.97 -6.94 6.08
C THR A 136 1.95 -8.36 6.64
N HIS A 137 2.69 -9.30 6.03
CA HIS A 137 2.82 -10.66 6.54
C HIS A 137 3.48 -10.68 7.91
N ARG A 138 4.62 -10.01 8.07
CA ARG A 138 5.33 -9.92 9.35
C ARG A 138 4.43 -9.36 10.45
N LEU A 139 3.68 -8.29 10.14
CA LEU A 139 2.74 -7.71 11.09
C LEU A 139 1.61 -8.67 11.44
N ALA A 140 1.06 -9.41 10.47
CA ALA A 140 0.03 -10.40 10.72
C ALA A 140 0.53 -11.50 11.68
N VAL A 141 1.74 -12.03 11.44
CA VAL A 141 2.39 -13.01 12.33
C VAL A 141 2.52 -12.45 13.75
N GLU A 142 3.05 -11.23 13.89
CA GLU A 142 3.26 -10.57 15.18
C GLU A 142 1.94 -10.37 15.95
N LEU A 143 0.90 -9.86 15.28
CA LEU A 143 -0.38 -9.56 15.91
C LEU A 143 -1.17 -10.81 16.29
N LEU A 144 -1.07 -11.87 15.49
CA LEU A 144 -1.68 -13.17 15.78
C LEU A 144 -0.88 -13.98 16.81
N GLY A 145 0.37 -13.59 17.11
CA GLY A 145 1.29 -14.43 17.90
C GLY A 145 1.57 -15.77 17.23
N ALA A 146 1.57 -15.80 15.89
CA ALA A 146 1.67 -17.02 15.12
C ALA A 146 3.10 -17.60 15.17
N ASP A 147 3.20 -18.90 15.47
CA ASP A 147 4.47 -19.63 15.40
C ASP A 147 4.57 -20.35 14.05
N GLU A 148 5.28 -19.71 13.11
CA GLU A 148 5.49 -20.24 11.76
C GLU A 148 6.41 -21.47 11.69
N THR A 149 7.00 -21.92 12.81
CA THR A 149 7.75 -23.18 12.84
C THR A 149 6.83 -24.40 12.86
N ARG A 150 5.57 -24.21 13.28
CA ARG A 150 4.53 -25.24 13.26
C ARG A 150 4.00 -25.41 11.83
N PRO A 151 3.87 -26.65 11.33
CA PRO A 151 3.35 -26.91 9.99
C PRO A 151 1.98 -26.27 9.76
N GLY A 152 1.79 -25.57 8.63
CA GLY A 152 0.51 -24.99 8.24
C GLY A 152 0.23 -23.58 8.77
N VAL A 153 0.96 -23.11 9.79
CA VAL A 153 0.73 -21.76 10.36
C VAL A 153 1.13 -20.66 9.38
N ARG A 154 2.28 -20.80 8.70
CA ARG A 154 2.72 -19.88 7.65
C ARG A 154 1.68 -19.81 6.52
N GLU A 155 1.18 -20.96 6.09
CA GLU A 155 0.16 -21.07 5.05
C GLU A 155 -1.15 -20.42 5.48
N ALA A 156 -1.59 -20.61 6.73
CA ALA A 156 -2.81 -19.97 7.25
C ALA A 156 -2.70 -18.43 7.28
N VAL A 157 -1.54 -17.88 7.66
CA VAL A 157 -1.28 -16.45 7.59
C VAL A 157 -1.27 -15.97 6.13
N GLN A 158 -0.62 -16.70 5.23
CA GLN A 158 -0.58 -16.33 3.80
C GLN A 158 -1.97 -16.38 3.15
N ILE A 159 -2.77 -17.42 3.42
CA ILE A 159 -4.16 -17.54 2.95
C ILE A 159 -4.99 -16.36 3.47
N THR A 160 -4.77 -15.94 4.72
CA THR A 160 -5.41 -14.74 5.27
C THR A 160 -5.13 -13.52 4.40
N LEU A 161 -3.86 -13.29 4.01
CA LEU A 161 -3.48 -12.15 3.18
C LEU A 161 -4.05 -12.24 1.76
N ASP A 162 -4.14 -13.44 1.19
CA ASP A 162 -4.67 -13.64 -0.16
C ASP A 162 -6.20 -13.50 -0.19
N LEU A 163 -6.88 -13.97 0.86
CA LEU A 163 -8.31 -13.77 1.08
C LEU A 163 -8.65 -12.27 1.13
N VAL A 164 -8.00 -11.51 2.00
CA VAL A 164 -8.31 -10.08 2.18
C VAL A 164 -8.00 -9.26 0.92
N ARG A 165 -6.98 -9.62 0.14
CA ARG A 165 -6.73 -9.02 -1.19
C ARG A 165 -7.86 -9.35 -2.17
N GLY A 166 -8.36 -10.58 -2.17
CA GLY A 166 -9.52 -10.97 -2.97
C GLY A 166 -10.78 -10.19 -2.59
N LEU A 167 -11.01 -9.95 -1.30
CA LEU A 167 -12.12 -9.13 -0.81
C LEU A 167 -11.98 -7.66 -1.23
N ALA A 168 -10.76 -7.12 -1.25
CA ALA A 168 -10.49 -5.78 -1.74
C ALA A 168 -10.78 -5.64 -3.24
N LEU A 169 -10.48 -6.66 -4.04
CA LEU A 169 -10.85 -6.69 -5.46
C LEU A 169 -12.38 -6.71 -5.64
N ALA A 170 -13.11 -7.49 -4.84
CA ALA A 170 -14.58 -7.52 -4.88
C ALA A 170 -15.20 -6.15 -4.53
N ASN A 171 -14.57 -5.39 -3.62
CA ASN A 171 -15.02 -4.06 -3.20
C ASN A 171 -14.88 -2.98 -4.29
N GLN A 172 -14.18 -3.24 -5.41
CA GLN A 172 -13.95 -2.24 -6.46
C GLN A 172 -15.22 -1.88 -7.24
N LEU A 173 -16.18 -2.81 -7.34
CA LEU A 173 -17.37 -2.64 -8.19
C LEU A 173 -18.64 -2.35 -7.42
N ALA A 174 -18.70 -2.73 -6.13
CA ALA A 174 -19.85 -2.53 -5.27
C ALA A 174 -19.42 -2.47 -3.80
N ASP A 175 -20.24 -1.82 -2.97
CA ASP A 175 -20.07 -1.86 -1.51
C ASP A 175 -20.24 -3.29 -1.00
N ASP A 176 -19.12 -3.93 -0.64
CA ASP A 176 -19.10 -5.31 -0.16
C ASP A 176 -18.94 -5.40 1.36
N ARG A 177 -19.08 -4.30 2.11
CA ARG A 177 -18.79 -4.26 3.56
C ARG A 177 -19.51 -5.34 4.36
N LYS A 178 -20.80 -5.57 4.09
CA LYS A 178 -21.61 -6.57 4.82
C LYS A 178 -21.13 -7.99 4.57
N ARG A 179 -20.87 -8.34 3.31
CA ARG A 179 -20.35 -9.67 2.91
C ARG A 179 -18.94 -9.87 3.43
N ARG A 180 -18.05 -8.87 3.28
CA ARG A 180 -16.69 -8.86 3.82
C ARG A 180 -16.69 -9.16 5.32
N ALA A 181 -17.53 -8.49 6.11
CA ALA A 181 -17.61 -8.71 7.55
C ALA A 181 -18.03 -10.15 7.91
N GLY A 182 -18.94 -10.76 7.13
CA GLY A 182 -19.31 -12.17 7.30
C GLY A 182 -18.16 -13.13 7.02
N ILE A 183 -17.46 -12.92 5.89
CA ILE A 183 -16.32 -13.74 5.48
C ILE A 183 -15.16 -13.62 6.48
N VAL A 184 -14.83 -12.40 6.91
CA VAL A 184 -13.78 -12.15 7.91
C VAL A 184 -14.08 -12.87 9.22
N ARG A 185 -15.31 -12.81 9.72
CA ARG A 185 -15.69 -13.53 10.97
C ARG A 185 -15.54 -15.03 10.81
N HIS A 186 -16.04 -15.60 9.72
CA HIS A 186 -15.97 -17.05 9.52
C HIS A 186 -14.52 -17.53 9.35
N TRP A 187 -13.73 -16.82 8.54
CA TRP A 187 -12.31 -17.12 8.35
C TRP A 187 -11.52 -16.99 9.64
N ALA A 188 -11.83 -15.99 10.47
CA ALA A 188 -11.15 -15.80 11.76
C ALA A 188 -11.31 -17.02 12.69
N THR A 189 -12.48 -17.67 12.70
CA THR A 189 -12.69 -18.92 13.47
C THR A 189 -11.82 -20.06 12.94
N MET A 190 -11.70 -20.21 11.61
CA MET A 190 -10.81 -21.22 11.02
C MET A 190 -9.34 -20.93 11.30
N LEU A 191 -8.96 -19.65 11.24
CA LEU A 191 -7.60 -19.20 11.53
C LEU A 191 -7.25 -19.45 13.00
N GLU A 192 -8.17 -19.20 13.94
CA GLU A 192 -7.98 -19.50 15.36
C GLU A 192 -7.68 -20.99 15.59
N ALA A 193 -8.50 -21.88 15.03
CA ALA A 193 -8.26 -23.33 15.12
C ALA A 193 -6.90 -23.72 14.52
N ALA A 194 -6.53 -23.16 13.36
CA ALA A 194 -5.24 -23.43 12.73
C ALA A 194 -4.05 -22.96 13.59
N LEU A 195 -4.21 -21.89 14.37
CA LEU A 195 -3.19 -21.37 15.27
C LEU A 195 -3.12 -22.17 16.59
N GLU A 196 -4.20 -22.82 17.02
CA GLU A 196 -4.25 -23.59 18.26
C GLU A 196 -3.88 -25.07 18.07
N GLU A 197 -4.34 -25.71 16.99
CA GLU A 197 -4.25 -27.17 16.77
C GLU A 197 -2.91 -27.71 16.23
N SER A 198 -2.00 -26.83 15.81
CA SER A 198 -0.72 -27.22 15.15
C SER A 198 0.47 -27.44 16.08
#